data_AF-A0A922CWJ1-F1
#
_entry.id   AF-A0A922CWJ1-F1
#
_cell.length_a   1.000
_cell.length_b   1.000
_cell.length_c   1.000
_cell.angle_alpha   90.00
_cell.angle_beta   90.00
_cell.angle_gamma   90.00
#
_symmetry.space_group_name_H-M   'P 1'
#
loop_
_entity.id
_entity.type
_entity.pdbx_description
1 polymer ?
#
loop_
_entity_poly.entity_id
_entity_poly.type
_entity_poly.pdbx_seq_one_letter_code
_entity_poly.pdbx_strand_id
1 'polypeptide(L)'
;MSVTLRLGLINKVVARALSSTAVLSTKEWRVARGLPVNRNAEGILTDGPDYTFLDGRPTPLLHKQKLRMLRQRQYAEQIVQLCSELDFAKERYQKMQLAKEQEKQQILSDRLKPKGSALYKKK
;
A
#
# COMPACT_ATOMS: atom_id res chain seq x y z
N MET A 1 10.27 10.48 23.11
CA MET A 1 11.31 10.33 22.07
C MET A 1 12.12 9.09 22.41
N SER A 2 11.87 7.95 21.78
CA SER A 2 12.69 6.75 21.95
C SER A 2 13.25 6.39 20.58
N VAL A 3 14.55 6.63 20.41
CA VAL A 3 15.30 6.36 19.19
C VAL A 3 15.68 4.89 19.23
N THR A 4 15.03 4.05 18.42
CA THR A 4 15.42 2.66 18.22
C THR A 4 16.69 2.64 17.35
N LEU A 5 17.82 2.38 18.00
CA LEU A 5 19.09 2.09 17.33
C LEU A 5 18.92 0.84 16.46
N ARG A 6 18.98 1.01 15.14
CA ARG A 6 19.10 -0.11 14.19
C ARG A 6 20.46 -0.76 14.41
N LEU A 7 20.48 -1.91 15.08
CA LEU A 7 21.61 -2.85 15.04
C LEU A 7 21.86 -3.23 13.58
N GLY A 8 22.94 -2.70 13.01
CA GLY A 8 23.39 -3.04 11.67
C GLY A 8 23.72 -4.52 11.60
N LEU A 9 23.00 -5.25 10.75
CA LEU A 9 23.34 -6.61 10.36
C LEU A 9 24.71 -6.58 9.69
N ILE A 10 25.71 -7.18 10.34
CA ILE A 10 27.02 -7.43 9.76
C ILE A 10 26.82 -8.47 8.65
N ASN A 11 26.78 -8.01 7.40
CA ASN A 11 26.81 -8.89 6.23
C ASN A 11 28.15 -9.66 6.26
N LYS A 12 28.12 -10.93 6.67
CA LYS A 12 29.29 -11.82 6.58
C LYS A 12 29.60 -12.06 5.10
N VAL A 13 30.55 -11.29 4.56
CA VAL A 13 31.07 -11.48 3.22
C VAL A 13 32.17 -12.53 3.28
N VAL A 14 31.91 -13.72 2.74
CA VAL A 14 32.95 -14.76 2.57
C VAL A 14 33.75 -14.40 1.32
N ALA A 15 34.98 -13.94 1.49
CA ALA A 15 35.92 -13.71 0.40
C ALA A 15 37.03 -14.78 0.43
N ARG A 16 37.48 -15.21 -0.75
CA ARG A 16 38.65 -16.10 -0.88
C ARG A 16 39.93 -15.28 -0.67
N ALA A 17 40.99 -15.91 -0.16
CA ALA A 17 42.27 -15.25 0.17
C ALA A 17 42.93 -14.54 -1.04
N LEU A 18 42.66 -15.01 -2.26
CA LEU A 18 43.05 -14.37 -3.51
C LEU A 18 41.82 -14.35 -4.43
N SER A 19 41.30 -13.16 -4.72
CA SER A 19 40.21 -12.94 -5.68
C SER A 19 40.49 -11.68 -6.47
N SER A 20 40.51 -11.77 -7.80
CA SER A 20 40.61 -10.62 -8.70
C SER A 20 39.27 -9.90 -8.91
N THR A 21 38.17 -10.45 -8.39
CA THR A 21 36.81 -9.89 -8.54
C THR A 21 36.28 -9.41 -7.19
N ALA A 22 35.73 -8.19 -7.16
CA ALA A 22 35.07 -7.61 -5.99
C ALA A 22 33.79 -8.40 -5.63
N VAL A 23 33.56 -8.62 -4.32
CA VAL A 23 32.30 -9.22 -3.86
C VAL A 23 31.21 -8.16 -3.91
N LEU A 24 30.40 -8.20 -4.96
CA LEU A 24 29.28 -7.27 -5.14
C LEU A 24 28.05 -7.76 -4.34
N SER A 25 27.49 -6.89 -3.49
CA SER A 25 26.18 -7.10 -2.88
C SER A 25 25.08 -6.95 -3.93
N THR A 26 24.89 -8.01 -4.74
CA THR A 26 23.96 -8.01 -5.87
C THR A 26 22.49 -7.85 -5.44
N LYS A 27 22.17 -8.11 -4.16
CA LYS A 27 20.82 -7.98 -3.60
C LYS A 27 20.45 -6.52 -3.36
N GLU A 28 21.33 -5.74 -2.73
CA GLU A 28 21.09 -4.31 -2.46
C GLU A 28 20.95 -3.52 -3.76
N TRP A 29 21.81 -3.81 -4.75
CA TRP A 29 21.71 -3.23 -6.09
C TRP A 29 20.37 -3.54 -6.78
N ARG A 30 19.83 -4.76 -6.59
CA ARG A 30 18.52 -5.15 -7.14
C ARG A 30 17.40 -4.33 -6.51
N VAL A 31 17.37 -4.26 -5.19
CA VAL A 31 16.36 -3.48 -4.46
C VAL A 31 16.44 -2.00 -4.85
N ALA A 32 17.64 -1.45 -4.97
CA ALA A 32 17.85 -0.07 -5.41
C ALA A 32 17.31 0.20 -6.83
N ARG A 33 17.17 -0.84 -7.67
CA ARG A 33 16.57 -0.76 -9.01
C ARG A 33 15.10 -1.19 -9.07
N GLY A 34 14.46 -1.40 -7.92
CA GLY A 34 13.07 -1.89 -7.86
C GLY A 34 12.89 -3.34 -8.30
N LEU A 35 13.97 -4.14 -8.31
CA LEU A 35 13.92 -5.56 -8.62
C LEU A 35 13.77 -6.39 -7.33
N PRO A 36 13.23 -7.61 -7.42
CA PRO A 36 13.10 -8.48 -6.27
C PRO A 36 14.47 -8.90 -5.73
N VAL A 37 14.57 -9.03 -4.40
CA VAL A 37 15.77 -9.53 -3.69
C VAL A 37 16.14 -10.93 -4.19
N ASN A 38 15.14 -11.80 -4.33
CA ASN A 38 15.30 -13.12 -4.93
C ASN A 38 15.11 -13.02 -6.45
N ARG A 39 16.10 -13.48 -7.21
CA ARG A 39 16.07 -13.49 -8.68
C ARG A 39 14.88 -14.27 -9.25
N ASN A 40 14.42 -15.30 -8.56
CA ASN A 40 13.38 -16.21 -9.03
C ASN A 40 12.00 -15.89 -8.42
N ALA A 41 11.83 -14.70 -7.83
CA ALA A 41 10.55 -14.31 -7.25
C ALA A 41 9.54 -13.86 -8.30
N GLU A 42 9.98 -13.02 -9.23
CA GLU A 42 9.15 -12.39 -10.26
C GLU A 42 10.01 -12.01 -11.47
N GLY A 43 9.35 -11.88 -12.63
CA GLY A 43 9.96 -11.40 -13.87
C GLY A 43 10.06 -12.45 -14.95
N ILE A 44 10.65 -12.06 -16.09
CA ILE A 44 10.66 -12.84 -17.35
C ILE A 44 11.17 -14.27 -17.14
N LEU A 45 12.17 -14.46 -16.29
CA LEU A 45 12.75 -15.77 -16.00
C LEU A 45 11.77 -16.73 -15.29
N THR A 46 10.84 -16.21 -14.49
CA THR A 46 9.93 -17.02 -13.65
C THR A 46 8.51 -17.04 -14.18
N ASP A 47 8.09 -15.99 -14.88
CA ASP A 47 6.73 -15.83 -15.40
C ASP A 47 6.63 -16.15 -16.90
N GLY A 48 7.77 -16.19 -17.61
CA GLY A 48 7.83 -16.66 -19.00
C GLY A 48 7.68 -18.19 -19.11
N PRO A 49 7.30 -18.70 -20.30
CA PRO A 49 7.26 -20.13 -20.55
C PRO A 49 8.67 -20.71 -20.74
N ASP A 50 8.93 -21.88 -20.14
CA ASP A 50 10.24 -22.55 -20.25
C ASP A 50 10.50 -23.14 -21.64
N TYR A 51 9.45 -23.46 -22.40
CA TYR A 51 9.51 -24.02 -23.75
C TYR A 51 8.35 -23.50 -24.60
N THR A 52 8.44 -23.66 -25.91
CA THR A 52 7.36 -23.36 -26.88
C THR A 52 7.29 -24.45 -27.95
N PHE A 53 6.12 -24.67 -28.54
CA PHE A 53 5.95 -25.64 -29.63
C PHE A 53 6.46 -25.08 -30.95
N LEU A 54 7.08 -25.91 -31.79
CA LEU A 54 7.55 -25.51 -33.12
C LEU A 54 6.40 -25.02 -34.02
N ASP A 55 5.21 -25.57 -33.83
CA ASP A 55 3.97 -25.18 -34.51
C ASP A 55 3.48 -23.76 -34.12
N GLY A 56 4.12 -23.10 -33.13
CA GLY A 56 3.72 -21.79 -32.63
C GLY A 56 2.53 -21.82 -31.67
N ARG A 57 2.08 -23.02 -31.26
CA ARG A 57 1.02 -23.15 -30.25
C ARG A 57 1.49 -22.57 -28.90
N PRO A 58 0.60 -21.91 -28.13
CA PRO A 58 0.97 -21.37 -26.84
C PRO A 58 1.24 -22.50 -25.84
N THR A 59 2.22 -22.27 -24.98
CA THR A 59 2.58 -23.21 -23.91
C THR A 59 1.48 -23.24 -22.86
N PRO A 60 0.99 -24.43 -22.44
CA PRO A 60 0.00 -24.52 -21.38
C PRO A 60 0.57 -23.99 -20.06
N LEU A 61 -0.29 -23.37 -19.24
CA LEU A 61 0.12 -22.78 -17.97
C LEU A 61 0.62 -23.84 -16.98
N LEU A 62 1.79 -23.59 -16.39
CA LEU A 62 2.31 -24.40 -15.29
C LEU A 62 1.47 -24.23 -14.02
N HIS A 63 1.36 -25.30 -13.23
CA HIS A 63 0.56 -25.31 -12.00
C HIS A 63 0.94 -24.17 -11.04
N LYS A 64 2.24 -23.97 -10.76
CA LYS A 64 2.71 -22.91 -9.86
C LYS A 64 2.49 -21.51 -10.43
N GLN A 65 2.59 -21.34 -11.75
CA GLN A 65 2.30 -20.07 -12.40
C GLN A 65 0.82 -19.71 -12.24
N LYS A 66 -0.08 -20.68 -12.46
CA LYS A 66 -1.51 -20.53 -12.20
C LYS A 66 -1.79 -20.14 -10.74
N LEU A 67 -1.17 -20.82 -9.78
CA LEU A 67 -1.33 -20.50 -8.36
C LEU A 67 -0.88 -19.08 -8.02
N ARG A 68 0.24 -18.61 -8.59
CA ARG A 68 0.70 -17.23 -8.42
C ARG A 68 -0.31 -16.23 -8.98
N MET A 69 -0.83 -16.47 -10.19
CA MET A 69 -1.83 -15.61 -10.81
C MET A 69 -3.11 -15.52 -9.96
N LEU A 70 -3.61 -16.65 -9.46
CA LEU A 70 -4.79 -16.67 -8.60
C LEU A 70 -4.56 -15.91 -7.29
N ARG A 71 -3.38 -16.05 -6.69
CA ARG A 71 -3.02 -15.30 -5.49
C ARG A 71 -2.95 -13.79 -5.74
N GLN A 72 -2.36 -13.38 -6.86
CA GLN A 72 -2.30 -11.95 -7.23
C GLN A 72 -3.70 -11.38 -7.46
N ARG A 73 -4.59 -12.16 -8.07
CA ARG A 73 -6.00 -11.78 -8.20
C ARG A 73 -6.67 -11.58 -6.83
N GLN A 74 -6.47 -12.51 -5.89
CA GLN A 74 -7.02 -12.38 -4.53
C GLN A 74 -6.52 -11.11 -3.83
N TYR A 75 -5.23 -10.79 -3.95
CA TYR A 75 -4.69 -9.56 -3.40
C TYR A 75 -5.30 -8.32 -4.05
N ALA A 76 -5.46 -8.31 -5.37
CA ALA A 76 -6.10 -7.20 -6.07
C ALA A 76 -7.56 -6.98 -5.62
N GLU A 77 -8.33 -8.07 -5.49
CA GLU A 77 -9.71 -8.02 -4.99
C GLU A 77 -9.77 -7.44 -3.58
N GLN A 78 -8.88 -7.88 -2.67
CA GLN A 78 -8.79 -7.35 -1.31
C GLN A 78 -8.41 -5.87 -1.27
N ILE A 79 -7.44 -5.45 -2.09
CA ILE A 79 -7.00 -4.04 -2.14
C ILE A 79 -8.17 -3.15 -2.56
N VAL A 80 -8.89 -3.53 -3.62
CA VAL A 80 -10.04 -2.76 -4.11
C VAL A 80 -11.13 -2.66 -3.04
N GLN A 81 -11.44 -3.78 -2.38
CA GLN A 81 -12.42 -3.79 -1.30
C GLN A 81 -12.02 -2.83 -0.17
N LEU A 82 -10.80 -2.96 0.36
CA LEU A 82 -10.33 -2.13 1.48
C LEU A 82 -10.28 -0.64 1.13
N CYS A 83 -9.87 -0.28 -0.10
CA CYS A 83 -9.92 1.10 -0.56
C CYS A 83 -11.36 1.65 -0.59
N SER A 84 -12.31 0.86 -1.11
CA SER A 84 -13.71 1.27 -1.16
C SER A 84 -14.33 1.46 0.24
N GLU A 85 -13.96 0.60 1.19
CA GLU A 85 -14.42 0.70 2.58
C GLU A 85 -13.88 1.96 3.26
N LEU A 86 -12.61 2.31 3.01
CA LEU A 86 -11.99 3.53 3.51
C LEU A 86 -12.71 4.77 2.95
N ASP A 87 -12.89 4.83 1.63
CA ASP A 87 -13.52 5.97 0.97
C ASP A 87 -14.95 6.17 1.49
N PHE A 88 -15.71 5.08 1.63
CA PHE A 88 -17.03 5.11 2.24
C PHE A 88 -17.01 5.65 3.68
N ALA A 89 -16.07 5.19 4.51
CA ALA A 89 -15.96 5.64 5.90
C ALA A 89 -15.64 7.14 5.98
N LYS A 90 -14.77 7.64 5.10
CA LYS A 90 -14.42 9.06 5.00
C LYS A 90 -15.63 9.90 4.60
N GLU A 91 -16.34 9.52 3.56
CA GLU A 91 -17.55 10.23 3.11
C GLU A 91 -18.64 10.24 4.18
N ARG A 92 -18.88 9.09 4.82
CA ARG A 92 -19.85 8.97 5.89
C ARG A 92 -19.52 9.91 7.05
N TYR A 93 -18.26 9.96 7.46
CA TYR A 93 -17.81 10.85 8.53
C TYR A 93 -18.05 12.32 8.17
N GLN A 94 -17.70 12.74 6.94
CA GLN A 94 -17.93 14.10 6.46
C GLN A 94 -19.42 14.45 6.46
N LYS A 95 -20.28 13.57 5.95
CA LYS A 95 -21.74 13.75 5.96
C LYS A 95 -22.28 13.89 7.39
N MET A 96 -21.79 13.08 8.32
CA MET A 96 -22.19 13.18 9.72
C MET A 96 -21.78 14.50 10.38
N GLN A 97 -20.61 15.04 10.06
CA GLN A 97 -20.19 16.33 10.59
C GLN A 97 -21.02 17.47 10.03
N LEU A 98 -21.24 17.48 8.71
CA LEU A 98 -22.11 18.47 8.07
C LEU A 98 -23.53 18.45 8.62
N ALA A 99 -24.10 17.25 8.83
CA ALA A 99 -25.43 17.11 9.43
C ALA A 99 -25.47 17.69 10.86
N LYS A 100 -24.45 17.43 11.69
CA LYS A 100 -24.36 18.00 13.04
C LYS A 100 -24.22 19.53 13.03
N GLU A 101 -23.49 20.08 12.07
CA GLU A 101 -23.34 21.52 11.92
C GLU A 101 -24.65 22.17 11.46
N GLN A 102 -25.33 21.56 10.49
CA GLN A 102 -26.65 22.00 10.02
C GLN A 102 -27.69 21.95 11.14
N GLU A 103 -27.73 20.88 11.93
CA GLU A 103 -28.63 20.75 13.08
C GLU A 103 -28.36 21.87 14.11
N LYS A 104 -27.09 22.14 14.43
CA LYS A 104 -26.73 23.26 15.30
C LYS A 104 -27.19 24.60 14.74
N GLN A 105 -27.01 24.82 13.43
CA GLN A 105 -27.44 26.05 12.77
C GLN A 105 -28.97 26.20 12.78
N GLN A 106 -29.72 25.12 12.54
CA GLN A 106 -31.17 25.10 12.63
C GLN A 106 -31.65 25.42 14.05
N ILE A 107 -31.07 24.78 15.07
CA ILE A 107 -31.39 25.09 16.47
C ILE A 107 -31.10 26.56 16.79
N LEU A 108 -30.02 27.13 16.24
CA LEU A 108 -29.69 28.55 16.44
C LEU A 108 -30.66 29.48 15.68
N SER A 109 -31.10 29.13 14.48
CA SER A 109 -32.06 29.93 13.70
C SER A 109 -33.46 29.89 14.31
N ASP A 110 -33.83 28.75 14.88
CA ASP A 110 -35.16 28.53 15.45
C ASP A 110 -35.30 29.13 16.86
N ARG A 111 -34.19 29.58 17.46
CA ARG A 111 -34.22 30.26 18.77
C ARG A 111 -35.02 31.55 18.68
N LEU A 112 -35.89 31.75 19.66
CA LEU A 112 -36.61 33.01 19.82
C LEU A 112 -35.65 34.18 20.04
N LYS A 113 -36.08 35.36 19.61
CA LYS A 113 -35.36 36.62 19.81
C LYS A 113 -34.97 36.80 21.29
N PRO A 114 -33.76 37.27 21.59
CA PRO A 114 -33.33 37.52 22.96
C PRO A 114 -34.21 38.58 23.64
N LYS A 115 -34.42 38.46 24.95
CA LYS A 115 -35.25 39.37 25.76
C LYS A 115 -34.48 39.91 26.97
N GLY A 116 -35.01 40.98 27.58
CA GLY A 116 -34.51 41.50 28.86
C GLY A 116 -33.11 42.13 28.76
N SER A 117 -32.23 41.82 29.71
CA SER A 117 -30.87 42.36 29.83
C SER A 117 -29.98 42.10 28.59
N ALA A 118 -30.29 41.06 27.80
CA ALA A 118 -29.59 40.76 26.55
C ALA A 118 -29.85 41.79 25.44
N LEU A 119 -30.93 42.58 25.51
CA LEU A 119 -31.21 43.69 24.59
C LEU A 119 -30.45 44.96 24.96
N TYR A 120 -30.16 45.15 26.26
CA TYR A 120 -29.53 46.36 26.79
C TYR A 120 -28.04 46.16 26.99
N LYS A 121 -27.28 45.95 25.92
CA LYS A 121 -25.84 46.26 25.97
C LYS A 121 -25.68 47.77 25.83
N LYS A 122 -25.54 48.48 26.96
CA LYS A 122 -25.07 49.87 26.97
C LYS A 122 -23.61 49.92 26.48
N LYS A 123 -23.32 50.95 25.68
CA LYS A 123 -21.96 51.35 25.28
C LYS A 123 -21.07 51.56 26.49
#